data_AF-A0A9J6D4P8-F1
#
_entry.id   AF-A0A9J6D4P8-F1
#
_cell.length_a   1.000
_cell.length_b   1.000
_cell.length_c   1.000
_cell.angle_alpha   90.00
_cell.angle_beta   90.00
_cell.angle_gamma   90.00
#
_symmetry.space_group_name_H-M   'P 1'
#
loop_
_entity.id
_entity.type
_entity.pdbx_description
1 polymer ?
#
loop_
_entity_poly.entity_id
_entity_poly.type
_entity_poly.pdbx_seq_one_letter_code
_entity_poly.pdbx_strand_id
1 'polypeptide(L)'
;MRLTHPEVLTFCGGFEPSVGHGNRIARILRSECHRQTGLYRDILRNHIYMEGGTTNQKKKKWRELGGLVICETERLWSTLLSQLRSKRQPNKPAEDNIIHTTDDVVLPEFLKETLGRGPKYAVEPRLEAPKLLSLVRQLSGCAPDCEKDRCISEGVDVLEKFRPKRQVFPIRKVVTYLKESGICVIPSDKEGLHPSERRTKTASCCPSRGHNLYDSLAQNSGFAAAEAF
;
A
#
# COMPACT_ATOMS: atom_id res chain seq x y z
N MET A 1 2.23 -16.14 18.49
CA MET A 1 1.40 -17.23 17.93
C MET A 1 0.86 -16.81 16.56
N ARG A 2 1.01 -17.70 15.57
CA ARG A 2 1.07 -17.42 14.12
C ARG A 2 -0.31 -17.20 13.49
N LEU A 3 -0.38 -16.36 12.45
CA LEU A 3 -1.51 -16.26 11.52
C LEU A 3 -1.60 -17.53 10.64
N THR A 4 -1.98 -18.67 11.23
CA THR A 4 -2.11 -19.95 10.51
C THR A 4 -3.56 -20.23 10.16
N HIS A 5 -4.18 -19.49 9.24
CA HIS A 5 -5.09 -20.21 8.34
C HIS A 5 -4.16 -20.80 7.27
N PRO A 6 -4.09 -22.13 7.10
CA PRO A 6 -3.11 -22.75 6.20
C PRO A 6 -3.16 -22.11 4.81
N GLU A 7 -4.34 -21.79 4.31
CA GLU A 7 -4.56 -21.11 3.03
C GLU A 7 -3.87 -19.73 2.92
N VAL A 8 -3.83 -18.94 4.00
CA VAL A 8 -3.18 -17.61 3.98
C VAL A 8 -1.65 -17.75 3.98
N LEU A 9 -1.11 -18.75 4.67
CA LEU A 9 0.32 -19.06 4.63
C LEU A 9 0.72 -19.67 3.30
N THR A 10 -0.11 -20.53 2.71
CA THR A 10 0.07 -21.04 1.34
C THR A 10 0.04 -19.89 0.34
N PHE A 11 -0.89 -18.94 0.49
CA PHE A 11 -0.97 -17.74 -0.35
C PHE A 11 0.27 -16.84 -0.20
N CYS A 12 0.84 -16.74 1.00
CA CYS A 12 2.04 -15.95 1.28
C CYS A 12 3.36 -16.75 1.11
N GLY A 13 3.32 -17.95 0.53
CA GLY A 13 4.53 -18.76 0.29
C GLY A 13 5.32 -19.13 1.55
N GLY A 14 4.66 -19.25 2.70
CA GLY A 14 5.30 -19.56 3.98
C GLY A 14 5.89 -18.37 4.73
N PHE A 15 5.82 -17.15 4.18
CA PHE A 15 6.24 -15.93 4.89
C PHE A 15 5.14 -15.43 5.82
N GLU A 16 5.55 -14.93 7.01
CA GLU A 16 4.62 -14.29 7.94
C GLU A 16 4.34 -12.85 7.47
N PRO A 17 3.10 -12.53 7.04
CA PRO A 17 2.80 -11.23 6.46
C PRO A 17 2.85 -10.14 7.53
N SER A 18 3.39 -8.96 7.18
CA SER A 18 3.31 -7.78 8.04
C SER A 18 1.83 -7.39 8.31
N VAL A 19 1.57 -6.65 9.39
CA VAL A 19 0.19 -6.20 9.72
C VAL A 19 -0.47 -5.45 8.56
N GLY A 20 0.29 -4.58 7.88
CA GLY A 20 -0.19 -3.86 6.70
C GLY A 20 -0.52 -4.78 5.53
N HIS A 21 0.31 -5.80 5.31
CA HIS A 21 0.08 -6.82 4.28
C HIS A 21 -1.15 -7.68 4.61
N GLY A 22 -1.30 -8.13 5.87
CA GLY A 22 -2.49 -8.85 6.34
C GLY A 22 -3.78 -8.04 6.18
N ASN A 23 -3.76 -6.76 6.51
CA ASN A 23 -4.92 -5.87 6.29
C ASN A 23 -5.25 -5.68 4.80
N ARG A 24 -4.24 -5.69 3.92
CA ARG A 24 -4.44 -5.63 2.48
C ARG A 24 -5.05 -6.93 1.96
N ILE A 25 -4.49 -8.09 2.33
CA ILE A 25 -5.04 -9.41 1.98
C ILE A 25 -6.50 -9.50 2.45
N ALA A 26 -6.81 -9.09 3.68
CA ALA A 26 -8.18 -9.09 4.19
C ALA A 26 -9.12 -8.24 3.32
N ARG A 27 -8.67 -7.08 2.81
CA ARG A 27 -9.47 -6.28 1.86
C ARG A 27 -9.69 -7.01 0.53
N ILE A 28 -8.65 -7.63 -0.02
CA ILE A 28 -8.74 -8.41 -1.26
C ILE A 28 -9.75 -9.56 -1.08
N LEU A 29 -9.61 -10.34 -0.02
CA LEU A 29 -10.53 -11.44 0.31
C LEU A 29 -11.95 -10.94 0.51
N ARG A 30 -12.15 -9.79 1.15
CA ARG A 30 -13.48 -9.18 1.30
C ARG A 30 -14.09 -8.83 -0.05
N SER A 31 -13.33 -8.16 -0.92
CA SER A 31 -13.77 -7.81 -2.27
C SER A 31 -14.10 -9.04 -3.10
N GLU A 32 -13.28 -10.09 -3.03
CA GLU A 32 -13.52 -11.36 -3.72
C GLU A 32 -14.76 -12.07 -3.18
N CYS A 33 -14.95 -12.09 -1.86
CA CYS A 33 -16.16 -12.62 -1.23
C CYS A 33 -17.42 -11.87 -1.72
N HIS A 34 -17.39 -10.54 -1.79
CA HIS A 34 -18.49 -9.75 -2.33
C HIS A 34 -18.78 -10.07 -3.81
N ARG A 35 -17.72 -10.28 -4.61
CA ARG A 35 -17.84 -10.68 -6.02
C ARG A 35 -18.53 -12.04 -6.14
N GLN A 36 -18.11 -13.02 -5.34
CA GLN A 36 -18.71 -14.35 -5.31
C GLN A 36 -20.17 -14.30 -4.86
N THR A 37 -20.49 -13.53 -3.82
CA THR A 37 -21.89 -13.30 -3.39
C THR A 37 -22.73 -12.69 -4.50
N GLY A 38 -22.17 -11.75 -5.28
CA GLY A 38 -22.82 -11.21 -6.48
C GLY A 38 -23.16 -12.30 -7.50
N LEU A 39 -22.18 -13.14 -7.84
CA LEU A 39 -22.38 -14.27 -8.76
C LEU A 39 -23.46 -15.24 -8.26
N TYR A 40 -23.43 -15.64 -6.99
CA TYR A 40 -24.44 -16.52 -6.42
C TYR A 40 -25.84 -15.89 -6.43
N ARG A 41 -25.93 -14.58 -6.18
CA ARG A 41 -27.19 -13.83 -6.28
C ARG A 41 -27.73 -13.82 -7.70
N ASP A 42 -26.87 -13.69 -8.71
CA ASP A 42 -27.29 -13.72 -10.12
C ASP A 42 -27.77 -15.13 -10.52
N ILE A 43 -27.08 -16.19 -10.10
CA ILE A 43 -27.51 -17.58 -10.31
C ILE A 43 -28.86 -17.83 -9.64
N LEU A 44 -29.01 -17.42 -8.38
CA LEU A 44 -30.25 -17.57 -7.63
C LEU A 44 -31.40 -16.81 -8.29
N ARG A 45 -31.15 -15.58 -8.75
CA ARG A 45 -32.13 -14.79 -9.49
C ARG A 45 -32.61 -15.55 -10.72
N ASN A 46 -31.69 -16.08 -11.53
CA ASN A 46 -32.03 -16.86 -12.72
C ASN A 46 -32.87 -18.09 -12.36
N HIS A 47 -32.49 -18.82 -11.31
CA HIS A 47 -33.24 -19.98 -10.86
C HIS A 47 -34.70 -19.65 -10.47
N ILE A 48 -34.92 -18.57 -9.71
CA ILE A 48 -36.27 -18.11 -9.33
C ILE A 48 -37.09 -17.72 -10.57
N TYR A 49 -36.47 -17.17 -11.61
CA TYR A 49 -37.18 -16.85 -12.84
C TYR A 49 -37.60 -18.09 -13.64
N MET A 50 -36.82 -19.18 -13.56
CA MET A 50 -37.08 -20.44 -14.25
C MET A 50 -38.16 -21.32 -13.59
N GLU A 51 -38.37 -21.24 -12.27
CA GLU A 51 -39.35 -22.06 -11.52
C GLU A 51 -40.84 -21.76 -11.85
N GLY A 52 -41.15 -20.91 -12.83
CA GLY A 52 -42.53 -20.52 -13.14
C GLY A 52 -43.18 -19.66 -12.06
N GLY A 53 -44.50 -19.47 -12.11
CA GLY A 53 -45.26 -18.70 -11.11
C GLY A 53 -45.37 -17.20 -11.40
N THR A 54 -46.14 -16.51 -10.55
CA THR A 54 -46.48 -15.09 -10.76
C THR A 54 -45.32 -14.16 -10.41
N THR A 55 -45.25 -12.98 -11.03
CA THR A 55 -44.21 -11.96 -10.77
C THR A 55 -44.12 -11.58 -9.29
N ASN A 56 -45.24 -11.54 -8.57
CA ASN A 56 -45.27 -11.20 -7.14
C ASN A 56 -44.65 -12.30 -6.27
N GLN A 57 -44.92 -13.57 -6.59
CA GLN A 57 -44.30 -14.71 -5.90
C GLN A 57 -42.78 -14.72 -6.11
N LYS A 58 -42.31 -14.48 -7.34
CA LYS A 58 -40.88 -14.39 -7.67
C LYS A 58 -40.20 -13.25 -6.90
N LYS A 59 -40.80 -12.05 -6.87
CA LYS A 59 -40.29 -10.90 -6.11
C LYS A 59 -40.23 -11.19 -4.60
N LYS A 60 -41.25 -11.85 -4.05
CA LYS A 60 -41.29 -12.24 -2.63
C LYS A 60 -40.15 -13.23 -2.31
N LYS A 61 -40.04 -14.33 -3.08
CA LYS A 61 -39.00 -15.35 -2.93
C LYS A 61 -37.59 -14.76 -3.08
N TRP A 62 -37.39 -13.85 -4.03
CA TRP A 62 -36.12 -13.14 -4.20
C TRP A 62 -35.72 -12.29 -2.99
N ARG A 63 -36.68 -11.55 -2.39
CA ARG A 63 -36.39 -10.76 -1.19
C ARG A 63 -36.01 -11.64 0.00
N GLU A 64 -36.74 -12.73 0.20
CA GLU A 64 -36.49 -13.69 1.29
C GLU A 64 -35.12 -14.36 1.14
N LEU A 65 -34.85 -14.98 -0.01
CA LEU A 65 -33.58 -15.67 -0.25
C LEU A 65 -32.40 -14.68 -0.38
N GLY A 66 -32.62 -13.51 -0.99
CA GLY A 66 -31.61 -12.46 -1.10
C GLY A 66 -31.18 -11.91 0.26
N GLY A 67 -32.13 -11.74 1.19
CA GLY A 67 -31.84 -11.38 2.57
C GLY A 67 -30.99 -12.44 3.27
N LEU A 68 -31.36 -13.72 3.13
CA LEU A 68 -30.61 -14.84 3.69
C LEU A 68 -29.16 -14.91 3.18
N VAL A 69 -28.93 -14.74 1.88
CA VAL A 69 -27.59 -14.75 1.29
C VAL A 69 -26.71 -13.64 1.87
N ILE A 70 -27.26 -12.42 2.04
CA ILE A 70 -26.51 -11.29 2.62
C ILE A 70 -26.17 -11.57 4.09
N CYS A 71 -27.16 -11.98 4.89
CA CYS A 71 -26.96 -12.29 6.30
C CYS A 71 -25.93 -13.40 6.50
N GLU A 72 -26.00 -14.47 5.71
CA GLU A 72 -25.09 -15.60 5.82
C GLU A 72 -23.67 -15.24 5.36
N THR A 73 -23.54 -14.43 4.31
CA THR A 73 -22.23 -13.92 3.86
C THR A 73 -21.56 -13.08 4.95
N GLU A 74 -22.29 -12.14 5.56
CA GLU A 74 -21.76 -11.30 6.64
C GLU A 74 -21.44 -12.12 7.91
N ARG A 75 -22.23 -13.16 8.21
CA ARG A 75 -21.96 -14.09 9.32
C ARG A 75 -20.67 -14.88 9.08
N LEU A 76 -20.47 -15.42 7.88
CA LEU A 76 -19.25 -16.14 7.51
C LEU A 76 -18.03 -15.20 7.54
N TRP A 77 -18.17 -14.00 6.99
CA TRP A 77 -17.12 -12.99 7.02
C TRP A 77 -16.74 -12.58 8.44
N SER A 78 -17.71 -12.34 9.32
CA SER A 78 -17.49 -12.02 10.74
C SER A 78 -16.80 -13.16 11.47
N THR A 79 -17.16 -14.41 11.16
CA THR A 79 -16.52 -15.62 11.71
C THR A 79 -15.04 -15.69 11.30
N LEU A 80 -14.77 -15.53 10.00
CA LEU A 80 -13.41 -15.52 9.46
C LEU A 80 -12.58 -14.37 10.06
N LEU A 81 -13.14 -13.17 10.13
CA LEU A 81 -12.48 -12.01 10.73
C LEU A 81 -12.15 -12.24 12.20
N SER A 82 -13.04 -12.85 12.97
CA SER A 82 -12.79 -13.19 14.37
C SER A 82 -11.59 -14.13 14.50
N GLN A 83 -11.52 -15.17 13.65
CA GLN A 83 -10.39 -16.09 13.60
C GLN A 83 -9.08 -15.42 13.17
N LEU A 84 -9.14 -14.46 12.23
CA LEU A 84 -7.96 -13.69 11.82
C LEU A 84 -7.49 -12.75 12.92
N ARG A 85 -8.42 -12.12 13.65
CA ARG A 85 -8.12 -11.19 14.75
C ARG A 85 -7.59 -11.91 15.99
N SER A 86 -8.12 -13.08 16.35
CA SER A 86 -7.64 -13.85 17.50
C SER A 86 -6.20 -14.33 17.33
N LYS A 87 -5.75 -14.49 16.07
CA LYS A 87 -4.36 -14.82 15.71
C LYS A 87 -3.44 -13.60 15.63
N ARG A 88 -3.97 -12.38 15.80
CA ARG A 88 -3.15 -11.17 15.85
C ARG A 88 -2.36 -11.20 17.15
N GLN A 89 -1.03 -11.32 17.06
CA GLN A 89 -0.21 -11.11 18.23
C GLN A 89 -0.43 -9.68 18.74
N PRO A 90 -0.54 -9.46 20.07
CA PRO A 90 -0.51 -8.11 20.60
C PRO A 90 0.72 -7.44 19.99
N ASN A 91 0.56 -6.22 19.49
CA ASN A 91 1.66 -5.45 18.94
C ASN A 91 2.69 -5.36 20.06
N LYS A 92 3.70 -6.23 20.06
CA LYS A 92 4.90 -5.98 20.82
C LYS A 92 5.40 -4.64 20.27
N PRO A 93 5.71 -3.66 21.13
CA PRO A 93 6.38 -2.45 20.64
C PRO A 93 7.53 -2.95 19.78
N ALA A 94 7.58 -2.51 18.52
CA ALA A 94 8.60 -2.97 17.60
C ALA A 94 9.94 -2.69 18.28
N GLU A 95 10.62 -3.75 18.73
CA GLU A 95 11.98 -3.65 19.20
C GLU A 95 12.76 -2.97 18.07
N ASP A 96 13.36 -1.84 18.41
CA ASP A 96 13.91 -0.79 17.54
C ASP A 96 14.25 -1.20 16.10
N ASN A 97 13.39 -0.84 15.12
CA ASN A 97 13.66 -0.86 13.67
C ASN A 97 14.81 -1.79 13.22
N ILE A 98 14.72 -3.07 13.56
CA ILE A 98 15.85 -3.99 13.40
C ILE A 98 16.01 -4.27 11.92
N ILE A 99 17.07 -3.75 11.34
CA ILE A 99 17.49 -4.12 9.99
C ILE A 99 18.05 -5.52 10.08
N HIS A 100 17.35 -6.48 9.49
CA HIS A 100 17.82 -7.85 9.38
C HIS A 100 18.83 -7.94 8.24
N THR A 101 20.08 -8.23 8.58
CA THR A 101 21.14 -8.56 7.62
C THR A 101 21.23 -10.08 7.48
N THR A 102 21.28 -10.57 6.25
CA THR A 102 21.63 -11.97 5.95
C THR A 102 23.16 -12.08 5.92
N ASP A 103 23.71 -13.21 6.33
CA ASP A 103 25.15 -13.54 6.20
C ASP A 103 26.13 -12.65 7.00
N ASP A 104 25.76 -12.26 8.23
CA ASP A 104 26.63 -11.52 9.17
C ASP A 104 27.21 -10.20 8.63
N VAL A 105 26.58 -9.61 7.61
CA VAL A 105 27.01 -8.34 7.03
C VAL A 105 26.90 -7.21 8.07
N VAL A 106 28.04 -6.64 8.45
CA VAL A 106 28.09 -5.50 9.39
C VAL A 106 27.81 -4.21 8.63
N LEU A 107 26.60 -3.66 8.82
CA LEU A 107 26.25 -2.35 8.25
C LEU A 107 26.85 -1.20 9.07
N PRO A 108 27.42 -0.16 8.42
CA PRO A 108 27.78 1.08 9.07
C PRO A 108 26.61 1.76 9.78
N GLU A 109 26.88 2.49 10.85
CA GLU A 109 25.83 3.09 11.69
C GLU A 109 24.95 4.09 10.93
N PHE A 110 25.53 4.89 10.02
CA PHE A 110 24.75 5.84 9.20
C PHE A 110 23.75 5.13 8.27
N LEU A 111 24.07 3.91 7.83
CA LEU A 111 23.19 3.07 7.01
C LEU A 111 22.07 2.51 7.87
N LYS A 112 22.39 2.05 9.08
CA LYS A 112 21.39 1.58 10.03
C LYS A 112 20.39 2.68 10.38
N GLU A 113 20.87 3.88 10.66
CA GLU A 113 20.01 5.03 10.94
C GLU A 113 19.12 5.37 9.74
N THR A 114 19.69 5.38 8.53
CA THR A 114 18.95 5.75 7.31
C THR A 114 17.90 4.70 6.93
N LEU A 115 18.27 3.41 6.95
CA LEU A 115 17.39 2.30 6.60
C LEU A 115 16.36 2.04 7.70
N GLY A 116 16.71 2.26 8.97
CA GLY A 116 15.83 2.06 10.12
C GLY A 116 14.65 3.04 10.14
N ARG A 117 14.81 4.25 9.60
CA ARG A 117 13.67 5.15 9.38
C ARG A 117 12.63 4.56 8.42
N GLY A 118 13.03 3.65 7.54
CA GLY A 118 12.17 2.98 6.58
C GLY A 118 11.99 3.74 5.27
N PRO A 119 11.51 3.05 4.22
CA PRO A 119 11.47 3.58 2.85
C PRO A 119 10.56 4.80 2.69
N LYS A 120 9.55 4.95 3.57
CA LYS A 120 8.62 6.09 3.56
C LYS A 120 9.28 7.41 3.97
N TYR A 121 10.38 7.34 4.72
CA TYR A 121 11.08 8.51 5.24
C TYR A 121 12.42 8.74 4.55
N ALA A 122 12.81 7.87 3.61
CA ALA A 122 14.02 8.03 2.82
C ALA A 122 13.89 9.14 1.75
N VAL A 123 12.65 9.51 1.41
CA VAL A 123 12.34 10.60 0.48
C VAL A 123 11.23 11.45 1.12
N GLU A 124 11.58 12.65 1.56
CA GLU A 124 10.59 13.62 1.99
C GLU A 124 9.69 13.98 0.79
N PRO A 125 8.34 13.86 0.91
CA PRO A 125 7.45 14.19 -0.19
C PRO A 125 7.59 15.67 -0.52
N ARG A 126 8.17 15.96 -1.69
CA ARG A 126 8.28 17.33 -2.20
C ARG A 126 6.94 17.73 -2.80
N LEU A 127 6.13 18.44 -2.02
CA LEU A 127 4.96 19.13 -2.52
C LEU A 127 5.29 20.62 -2.62
N GLU A 128 5.00 21.19 -3.79
CA GLU A 128 5.11 22.64 -4.00
C GLU A 128 4.05 23.35 -3.13
N ALA A 129 4.33 24.59 -2.72
CA ALA A 129 3.42 25.36 -1.88
C ALA A 129 1.96 25.43 -2.41
N PRO A 130 1.70 25.59 -3.72
CA PRO A 130 0.33 25.56 -4.25
C PRO A 130 -0.37 24.21 -4.03
N LYS A 131 0.36 23.10 -4.12
CA LYS A 131 -0.18 21.75 -3.89
C LYS A 131 -0.47 21.51 -2.41
N LEU A 132 0.38 22.02 -1.52
CA LEU A 132 0.13 21.99 -0.08
C LEU A 132 -1.12 22.79 0.30
N LEU A 133 -1.29 23.99 -0.26
CA LEU A 133 -2.52 24.78 -0.09
C LEU A 133 -3.75 24.06 -0.62
N SER A 134 -3.65 23.41 -1.79
CA SER A 134 -4.73 22.59 -2.34
C SER A 134 -5.09 21.44 -1.39
N LEU A 135 -4.10 20.81 -0.76
CA LEU A 135 -4.34 19.73 0.20
C LEU A 135 -5.06 20.24 1.45
N VAL A 136 -4.66 21.40 1.99
CA VAL A 136 -5.35 22.05 3.12
C VAL A 136 -6.83 22.29 2.80
N ARG A 137 -7.13 22.82 1.60
CA ARG A 137 -8.51 23.04 1.14
C ARG A 137 -9.30 21.73 0.97
N GLN A 138 -8.64 20.68 0.49
CA GLN A 138 -9.29 19.37 0.35
C GLN A 138 -9.62 18.76 1.71
N LEU A 139 -8.69 18.86 2.67
CA LEU A 139 -8.89 18.35 4.02
C LEU A 139 -9.94 19.14 4.79
N SER A 140 -9.98 20.47 4.63
CA SER A 140 -11.03 21.29 5.23
C SER A 140 -12.41 20.97 4.64
N GLY A 141 -12.48 20.56 3.37
CA GLY A 141 -13.72 20.07 2.76
C GLY A 141 -14.36 18.87 3.48
N CYS A 142 -13.56 18.09 4.22
CA CYS A 142 -14.02 16.96 5.03
C CYS A 142 -14.48 17.37 6.45
N ALA A 143 -14.21 18.60 6.89
CA ALA A 143 -14.61 19.10 8.20
C ALA A 143 -16.08 19.58 8.19
N PRO A 144 -16.75 19.64 9.36
CA PRO A 144 -18.06 20.28 9.50
C PRO A 144 -18.04 21.73 9.01
N ASP A 145 -19.15 22.22 8.44
CA ASP A 145 -19.21 23.56 7.82
C ASP A 145 -18.78 24.69 8.78
N CYS A 146 -19.09 24.57 10.07
CA CYS A 146 -18.70 25.54 11.09
C CYS A 146 -17.19 25.57 11.40
N GLU A 147 -16.42 24.55 11.00
CA GLU A 147 -14.98 24.44 11.30
C GLU A 147 -14.09 24.63 10.07
N LYS A 148 -14.66 24.68 8.86
CA LYS A 148 -13.90 24.74 7.60
C LYS A 148 -12.94 25.93 7.55
N ASP A 149 -13.42 27.12 7.89
CA ASP A 149 -12.62 28.35 7.84
C ASP A 149 -11.46 28.31 8.84
N ARG A 150 -11.73 27.76 10.04
CA ARG A 150 -10.70 27.54 11.06
C ARG A 150 -9.64 26.55 10.57
N CYS A 151 -10.03 25.42 9.99
CA CYS A 151 -9.10 24.43 9.43
C CYS A 151 -8.24 25.02 8.29
N ILE A 152 -8.82 25.88 7.45
CA ILE A 152 -8.07 26.58 6.39
C ILE A 152 -7.07 27.54 7.01
N SER A 153 -7.49 28.38 7.96
CA SER A 153 -6.61 29.34 8.64
C SER A 153 -5.44 28.65 9.33
N GLU A 154 -5.70 27.63 10.15
CA GLU A 154 -4.65 26.87 10.84
C GLU A 154 -3.72 26.18 9.84
N GLY A 155 -4.27 25.61 8.75
CA GLY A 155 -3.47 24.98 7.71
C GLY A 155 -2.55 25.97 6.98
N VAL A 156 -3.03 27.19 6.70
CA VAL A 156 -2.22 28.26 6.09
C VAL A 156 -1.14 28.74 7.05
N ASP A 157 -1.47 28.95 8.33
CA ASP A 157 -0.50 29.38 9.36
C ASP A 157 0.63 28.36 9.52
N VAL A 158 0.31 27.06 9.47
CA VAL A 158 1.32 25.99 9.50
C VAL A 158 2.20 26.06 8.26
N LEU A 159 1.63 26.30 7.08
CA LEU A 159 2.38 26.38 5.82
C LEU A 159 3.29 27.63 5.77
N GLU A 160 2.86 28.75 6.32
CA GLU A 160 3.67 29.97 6.41
C GLU A 160 4.91 29.75 7.30
N LYS A 161 4.72 29.04 8.42
CA LYS A 161 5.79 28.66 9.35
C LYS A 161 6.63 27.49 8.82
N PHE A 162 6.11 26.73 7.86
CA PHE A 162 6.79 25.58 7.28
C PHE A 162 7.90 26.05 6.34
N ARG A 163 9.11 26.14 6.89
CA ARG A 163 10.34 26.26 6.09
C ARG A 163 10.88 24.86 5.85
N PRO A 164 10.66 24.24 4.67
CA PRO A 164 11.21 22.92 4.40
C PRO A 164 12.72 23.01 4.53
N LYS A 165 13.26 22.43 5.60
CA LYS A 165 14.71 22.24 5.70
C LYS A 165 15.05 21.32 4.54
N ARG A 166 16.04 21.71 3.71
CA ARG A 166 16.59 20.81 2.69
C ARG A 166 17.30 19.67 3.42
N GLN A 167 16.56 18.72 3.96
CA GLN A 167 17.13 17.51 4.50
C GLN A 167 17.42 16.62 3.30
N VAL A 168 18.63 16.75 2.77
CA VAL A 168 19.13 15.83 1.75
C VAL A 168 19.35 14.51 2.46
N PHE A 169 18.35 13.63 2.42
CA PHE A 169 18.54 12.27 2.89
C PHE A 169 19.71 11.65 2.12
N PRO A 170 20.69 11.05 2.81
CA PRO A 170 21.88 10.50 2.17
C PRO A 170 21.57 9.17 1.48
N ILE A 171 20.38 9.01 0.88
CA ILE A 171 19.99 7.81 0.15
C ILE A 171 20.98 7.53 -1.00
N ARG A 172 21.56 8.59 -1.59
CA ARG A 172 22.64 8.45 -2.56
C ARG A 172 23.87 7.78 -1.93
N LYS A 173 24.28 8.17 -0.73
CA LYS A 173 25.41 7.53 -0.02
C LYS A 173 25.10 6.07 0.32
N VAL A 174 23.86 5.78 0.73
CA VAL A 174 23.39 4.41 0.98
C VAL A 174 23.50 3.56 -0.28
N VAL A 175 22.95 4.03 -1.40
CA VAL A 175 22.99 3.31 -2.69
C VAL A 175 24.42 3.15 -3.19
N THR A 176 25.25 4.19 -3.08
CA THR A 176 26.67 4.12 -3.46
C THR A 176 27.40 3.08 -2.63
N TYR A 177 27.27 3.12 -1.30
CA TYR A 177 27.92 2.16 -0.41
C TYR A 177 27.48 0.71 -0.71
N LEU A 178 26.18 0.47 -0.88
CA LEU A 178 25.67 -0.87 -1.21
C LEU A 178 26.26 -1.37 -2.54
N LYS A 179 26.34 -0.51 -3.56
CA LYS A 179 26.97 -0.85 -4.84
C LYS A 179 28.47 -1.14 -4.71
N GLU A 180 29.19 -0.31 -3.98
CA GLU A 180 30.63 -0.49 -3.72
C GLU A 180 30.93 -1.76 -2.92
N SER A 181 29.99 -2.17 -2.06
CA SER A 181 30.08 -3.41 -1.28
C SER A 181 29.64 -4.65 -2.06
N GLY A 182 29.34 -4.53 -3.36
CA GLY A 182 28.84 -5.62 -4.20
C GLY A 182 27.41 -6.07 -3.88
N ILE A 183 26.67 -5.30 -3.07
CA ILE A 183 25.28 -5.59 -2.71
C ILE A 183 24.36 -5.05 -3.81
N CYS A 184 23.65 -5.95 -4.48
CA CYS A 184 22.71 -5.58 -5.52
C CYS A 184 21.44 -4.95 -4.91
N VAL A 185 21.20 -3.68 -5.22
CA VAL A 185 19.97 -2.98 -4.82
C VAL A 185 18.85 -3.36 -5.78
N ILE A 186 17.92 -4.19 -5.31
CA ILE A 186 16.75 -4.58 -6.09
C ILE A 186 15.62 -3.56 -5.83
N PRO A 187 15.01 -2.98 -6.88
CA PRO A 187 13.80 -2.19 -6.71
C PRO A 187 12.68 -3.13 -6.24
N SER A 188 12.33 -3.04 -4.97
CA SER A 188 11.14 -3.68 -4.43
C SER A 188 9.97 -2.75 -4.67
N ASP A 189 9.08 -3.13 -5.60
CA ASP A 189 7.77 -2.51 -5.66
C ASP A 189 7.04 -2.80 -4.33
N LYS A 190 6.10 -1.94 -3.92
CA LYS A 190 5.22 -2.18 -2.78
C LYS A 190 4.40 -3.49 -2.89
N GLU A 191 4.48 -4.15 -4.05
CA GLU A 191 3.89 -5.43 -4.42
C GLU A 191 4.78 -6.63 -4.04
N GLY A 192 6.07 -6.45 -3.71
CA GLY A 192 6.95 -7.54 -3.27
C GLY A 192 7.22 -8.62 -4.32
N LEU A 193 7.02 -8.34 -5.60
CA LEU A 193 7.37 -9.26 -6.68
C LEU A 193 8.90 -9.36 -6.78
N HIS A 194 9.43 -10.44 -6.21
CA HIS A 194 10.82 -10.83 -6.38
C HIS A 194 11.13 -10.96 -7.88
N PRO A 195 12.21 -10.35 -8.40
CA PRO A 195 12.57 -10.46 -9.81
C PRO A 195 12.83 -11.91 -10.27
N SER A 196 13.02 -12.86 -9.35
CA SER A 196 13.28 -14.27 -9.66
C SER A 196 12.13 -14.98 -10.35
N GLU A 197 10.91 -14.41 -10.36
CA GLU A 197 9.77 -14.97 -11.12
C GLU A 197 9.54 -14.32 -12.49
N ARG A 198 10.32 -13.30 -12.86
CA ARG A 198 10.41 -12.96 -14.28
C ARG A 198 11.27 -14.02 -14.93
N ARG A 199 10.62 -15.10 -15.40
CA ARG A 199 11.18 -15.99 -16.42
C ARG A 199 11.87 -15.11 -17.44
N THR A 200 13.19 -15.14 -17.42
CA THR A 200 14.04 -14.64 -18.46
C THR A 200 13.68 -15.44 -19.71
N LYS A 201 12.73 -14.92 -20.49
CA LYS A 201 12.82 -15.10 -21.93
C LYS A 201 14.08 -14.35 -22.33
N THR A 202 15.19 -15.07 -22.31
CA THR A 202 16.45 -14.69 -22.95
C THR A 202 16.14 -14.53 -24.44
N ALA A 203 15.68 -13.36 -24.84
CA ALA A 203 15.95 -12.84 -26.16
C ALA A 203 17.37 -12.29 -26.11
N SER A 204 18.32 -13.12 -26.52
CA SER A 204 19.60 -12.64 -27.04
C SER A 204 19.30 -11.66 -28.18
N CYS A 205 19.68 -10.39 -28.02
CA CYS A 205 20.30 -9.60 -29.08
C CYS A 205 20.73 -8.21 -28.58
N CYS A 206 22.02 -7.96 -28.76
CA CYS A 206 22.71 -6.68 -28.96
C CYS A 206 23.10 -5.80 -27.74
N PRO A 207 24.38 -5.39 -27.69
CA PRO A 207 24.89 -4.41 -26.73
C PRO A 207 24.60 -3.00 -27.26
N SER A 208 23.71 -2.26 -26.59
CA SER A 208 23.55 -0.83 -26.86
C SER A 208 23.46 -0.08 -25.53
N ARG A 209 24.52 0.70 -25.26
CA ARG A 209 24.64 1.84 -24.33
C ARG A 209 23.52 1.98 -23.29
N GLY A 210 23.86 1.66 -22.05
CA GLY A 210 23.02 1.89 -20.88
C GLY A 210 22.66 3.37 -20.72
N HIS A 211 21.42 3.71 -21.02
CA HIS A 211 20.79 4.90 -20.46
C HIS A 211 20.29 4.54 -19.05
N ASN A 212 20.95 5.10 -18.05
CA ASN A 212 20.55 5.02 -16.65
C ASN A 212 19.20 5.73 -16.45
N LEU A 213 18.18 5.00 -16.01
CA LEU A 213 16.89 5.55 -15.59
C LEU A 213 17.01 6.50 -14.38
N TYR A 214 18.16 6.53 -13.70
CA TYR A 214 18.46 7.47 -12.62
C TYR A 214 19.00 8.84 -13.10
N ASP A 215 19.46 8.97 -14.35
CA ASP A 215 19.93 10.27 -14.87
C ASP A 215 18.76 11.18 -15.26
N SER A 216 17.59 10.62 -15.59
CA SER A 216 16.38 11.40 -15.92
C SER A 216 15.77 12.16 -14.73
N LEU A 217 16.15 11.84 -13.48
CA LEU A 217 15.72 12.60 -12.30
C LEU A 217 16.69 13.73 -11.91
N ALA A 218 17.86 13.82 -12.55
CA ALA A 218 18.86 14.86 -12.29
C ALA A 218 18.78 16.05 -13.27
N GLN A 219 18.09 15.92 -14.41
CA GLN A 219 18.06 16.97 -15.45
C GLN A 219 16.93 18.00 -15.34
N ASN A 220 15.99 17.87 -14.39
CA ASN A 220 14.88 18.84 -14.21
C ASN A 220 15.14 19.95 -13.17
N SER A 221 16.39 20.31 -12.91
CA SER A 221 16.74 21.47 -12.06
C SER A 221 17.43 22.61 -12.81
N GLY A 222 17.02 22.85 -14.05
CA GLY A 222 17.36 24.08 -14.78
C GLY A 222 16.43 25.21 -14.35
N PHE A 223 16.75 25.89 -13.25
CA PHE A 223 16.24 27.24 -13.01
C PHE A 223 17.38 28.21 -13.28
N ALA A 224 17.25 28.92 -14.40
CA ALA A 224 18.10 30.03 -14.77
C ALA A 224 18.08 31.08 -13.67
N ALA A 225 19.27 31.49 -13.21
CA ALA A 225 19.45 32.75 -12.54
C ALA A 225 19.16 33.86 -13.57
N ALA A 226 18.07 34.59 -13.39
CA ALA A 226 17.86 35.87 -14.03
C ALA A 226 18.29 36.95 -13.04
N GLU A 227 19.46 37.51 -13.30
CA GLU A 227 19.77 38.89 -12.94
C GLU A 227 18.81 39.82 -13.70
N ALA A 228 18.18 40.78 -13.01
CA ALA A 228 18.03 42.18 -13.43
C ALA A 228 16.97 42.91 -12.57
N PHE A 229 17.41 44.06 -12.02
CA PHE A 229 16.70 45.14 -11.33
C PHE A 229 16.15 44.90 -9.92
#